data_AF-A0A6B3HRE9-F1
#
_entry.id   AF-A0A6B3HRE9-F1
#
_cell.length_a   1.000
_cell.length_b   1.000
_cell.length_c   1.000
_cell.angle_alpha   90.00
_cell.angle_beta   90.00
_cell.angle_gamma   90.00
#
_symmetry.space_group_name_H-M   'P 1'
#
loop_
_entity.id
_entity.type
_entity.pdbx_description
1 polymer ?
#
loop_
_entity_poly.entity_id
_entity_poly.type
_entity_poly.pdbx_seq_one_letter_code
_entity_poly.pdbx_strand_id
1 'polypeptide(L)' 'RFGWHAVEAAHRGEFGMLTALRGTDIVMVPLAEAVETLKTVPAERYAEAECVL' A
#
# COMPACT_ATOMS: atom_id res chain seq x y z
N ARG A 1 3.03 -7.37 -11.95
CA ARG A 1 3.75 -6.17 -11.46
C ARG A 1 4.12 -6.34 -9.98
N PHE A 2 3.21 -6.19 -9.02
CA PHE A 2 3.54 -6.34 -7.59
C PHE A 2 3.99 -7.75 -7.19
N GLY A 3 3.28 -8.79 -7.66
CA GLY A 3 3.62 -10.17 -7.35
C GLY A 3 5.02 -10.59 -7.79
N TRP A 4 5.56 -10.01 -8.87
CA TRP A 4 6.93 -10.28 -9.32
C TRP A 4 7.97 -9.78 -8.30
N HIS A 5 7.81 -8.54 -7.83
CA HIS A 5 8.70 -7.97 -6.80
C HIS A 5 8.60 -8.71 -5.47
N ALA A 6 7.40 -9.19 -5.10
CA ALA A 6 7.22 -10.01 -3.91
C ALA A 6 7.96 -11.37 -4.02
N VAL A 7 7.88 -12.03 -5.18
CA VAL A 7 8.60 -13.28 -5.43
C VAL A 7 10.12 -13.06 -5.44
N GLU A 8 10.59 -11.97 -6.03
CA GLU A 8 12.01 -11.61 -6.02
C GLU A 8 12.53 -11.34 -4.61
N ALA A 9 11.78 -10.60 -3.79
CA ALA A 9 12.14 -10.35 -2.39
C ALA A 9 12.22 -11.66 -1.58
N ALA A 10 11.26 -12.56 -1.75
CA ALA A 10 11.28 -13.88 -1.11
C ALA A 10 12.48 -14.71 -1.57
N HIS A 11 12.83 -14.67 -2.87
CA HIS A 11 14.01 -15.37 -3.40
C HIS A 11 15.32 -14.81 -2.82
N ARG A 12 15.39 -13.51 -2.56
CA ARG A 12 16.53 -12.83 -1.91
C ARG A 12 16.55 -13.00 -0.37
N GLY A 13 15.53 -13.63 0.22
CA GLY A 13 15.41 -13.82 1.67
C GLY A 13 14.92 -12.57 2.42
N GLU A 14 14.41 -11.57 1.72
CA GLU A 14 13.93 -10.30 2.27
C GLU A 14 12.49 -10.43 2.79
N PHE A 15 12.31 -11.26 3.82
CA PHE A 15 11.03 -11.46 4.48
C PHE A 15 10.61 -10.24 5.32
N GLY A 16 9.31 -10.10 5.55
CA GLY A 16 8.77 -8.95 6.30
C GLY A 16 8.71 -7.66 5.51
N MET A 17 8.89 -7.72 4.18
CA MET A 17 8.73 -6.60 3.27
C MET A 17 7.38 -6.66 2.55
N LEU A 18 6.79 -5.50 2.30
CA LEU A 18 5.55 -5.32 1.56
C LEU A 18 5.83 -4.54 0.27
N THR A 19 5.22 -4.98 -0.82
CA THR A 19 5.27 -4.26 -2.08
C THR A 19 4.22 -3.13 -2.07
N ALA A 20 4.67 -1.88 -2.21
CA ALA A 20 3.81 -0.69 -2.20
C ALA A 20 3.86 0.05 -3.55
N LEU A 21 2.83 0.84 -3.82
CA LEU A 21 2.77 1.75 -4.97
C LEU A 21 2.87 3.20 -4.49
N ARG A 22 3.85 3.95 -5.00
CA ARG A 22 3.97 5.40 -4.81
C ARG A 22 3.81 6.07 -6.18
N GLY A 23 2.64 6.63 -6.44
CA GLY A 23 2.28 7.11 -7.78
C GLY A 23 2.25 5.95 -8.78
N THR A 24 3.20 5.93 -9.70
CA THR A 24 3.38 4.81 -10.64
C THR A 24 4.49 3.85 -10.22
N ASP A 25 5.29 4.16 -9.22
CA ASP A 25 6.48 3.39 -8.87
C ASP A 25 6.19 2.26 -7.87
N ILE A 26 6.80 1.10 -8.10
CA ILE A 26 6.75 -0.02 -7.17
C ILE A 26 7.96 0.03 -6.26
N VAL A 27 7.72 0.04 -4.95
CA VAL A 27 8.77 0.07 -3.93
C VAL A 27 8.53 -1.04 -2.91
N MET A 28 9.60 -1.49 -2.26
CA MET A 28 9.53 -2.40 -1.12
C MET A 28 9.63 -1.58 0.17
N VAL A 29 8.74 -1.82 1.13
CA VAL A 29 8.71 -1.16 2.44
C VAL A 29 8.62 -2.20 3.56
N PRO A 30 9.10 -1.93 4.77
CA PRO A 30 8.88 -2.83 5.90
C PRO A 30 7.38 -3.01 6.18
N LEU A 31 6.95 -4.26 6.38
CA LEU A 31 5.55 -4.58 6.67
C LEU A 31 5.08 -3.88 7.96
N ALA A 32 5.94 -3.80 8.97
CA ALA A 32 5.62 -3.15 10.25
C ALA A 32 5.29 -1.65 10.09
N GLU A 33 6.07 -0.93 9.28
CA GLU A 33 5.82 0.48 8.96
C GLU A 33 4.53 0.64 8.16
N ALA A 34 4.28 -0.25 7.20
CA ALA A 34 3.11 -0.20 6.34
C ALA A 34 1.78 -0.37 7.09
N VAL A 35 1.78 -1.04 8.26
CA VAL A 35 0.58 -1.30 9.06
C VAL A 35 0.50 -0.43 10.33
N GLU A 36 1.48 0.45 10.55
CA GLU A 36 1.56 1.27 11.76
C GLU A 36 0.35 2.21 11.91
N THR A 37 -0.11 2.78 10.79
CA THR A 37 -1.21 3.75 10.77
C THR A 37 -2.36 3.27 9.91
N LEU A 38 -3.58 3.37 10.45
CA LEU A 38 -4.81 3.07 9.73
C LEU A 38 -5.05 4.10 8.63
N LYS A 39 -5.23 3.61 7.40
CA LYS A 39 -5.69 4.43 6.28
C LYS A 39 -7.19 4.68 6.42
N THR A 40 -7.57 5.90 6.78
CA THR A 40 -8.96 6.34 6.84
C THR A 40 -9.39 7.04 5.56
N VAL A 41 -10.70 7.08 5.34
CA VAL A 41 -11.28 7.85 4.23
C VAL A 41 -11.37 9.32 4.68
N PRO A 42 -10.84 10.29 3.90
CA PRO A 42 -10.96 11.71 4.23
C PRO A 42 -12.41 12.17 4.31
N ALA A 43 -12.73 13.06 5.25
CA ALA A 43 -14.09 13.57 5.48
C ALA A 43 -14.70 14.24 4.24
N GLU A 44 -13.89 14.94 3.44
CA GLU A 44 -14.33 15.59 2.20
C GLU A 44 -14.91 14.60 1.19
N ARG A 45 -14.37 13.37 1.11
CA ARG A 45 -14.90 12.32 0.22
C ARG A 45 -16.24 11.76 0.69
N TYR A 46 -16.51 11.81 2.00
CA TYR A 46 -17.84 11.49 2.50
C TYR A 46 -18.85 12.57 2.11
N ALA A 47 -18.47 13.85 2.22
CA ALA A 47 -19.33 14.96 1.82
C ALA A 47 -19.67 14.95 0.31
N GLU A 48 -18.70 14.63 -0.56
CA GLU A 48 -18.95 14.45 -1.99
C GLU A 48 -19.97 13.34 -2.28
N ALA A 49 -19.89 12.22 -1.54
CA ALA A 49 -20.78 11.08 -1.74
C ALA A 49 -22.24 11.39 -1.34
N GLU A 50 -22.46 12.27 -0.36
CA GLU A 50 -23.80 12.70 0.06
C GLU A 50 -24.52 13.54 -1.00
N CYS A 51 -23.81 14.26 -1.87
CA CYS A 51 -24.42 15.05 -2.95
C CYS A 51 -25.00 14.23 -4.10
N VAL A 52 -24.73 12.92 -4.17
CA VAL A 52 -25.16 12.03 -5.26
C VAL A 52 -26.37 11.15 -4.86
N LEU A 53 -26.87 11.28 -3.63
CA LEU A 53 -28.07 10.60 -3.11
C LEU A 53 -29.31 11.51 -3.17
#